data_AF-A0A944BRR9-F1
#
_entry.id   AF-A0A944BRR9-F1
#
_cell.length_a   1.000
_cell.length_b   1.000
_cell.length_c   1.000
_cell.angle_alpha   90.00
_cell.angle_beta   90.00
_cell.angle_gamma   90.00
#
_symmetry.space_group_name_H-M   'P 1'
#
loop_
_entity.id
_entity.type
_entity.pdbx_description
1 polymer ?
#
loop_
_entity_poly.entity_id
_entity_poly.type
_entity_poly.pdbx_seq_one_letter_code
_entity_poly.pdbx_strand_id
1 'polypeptide(L)'
;MTNTELFAKPIEEIKHDPFFRVDNFKDEKWYGDLKMFLSIGICAMTKRKSDEMQKALKVLGYSSHTQEKDGKLFLLPSAERPRTPQRDLER
;
A
#
# COMPACT_ATOMS: atom_id res chain seq x y z
N MET A 1 6.91 4.19 15.47
CA MET A 1 5.60 4.70 15.03
C MET A 1 4.62 3.56 15.12
N THR A 2 3.52 3.74 15.83
CA THR A 2 2.43 2.74 15.86
C THR A 2 1.54 2.90 14.63
N ASN A 3 0.77 1.87 14.26
CA ASN A 3 -0.17 1.98 13.12
C ASN A 3 -1.23 3.08 13.36
N THR A 4 -1.67 3.24 14.60
CA THR A 4 -2.58 4.32 15.01
C THR A 4 -2.00 5.71 14.72
N GLU A 5 -0.73 5.94 15.07
CA GLU A 5 -0.03 7.19 14.77
C GLU A 5 0.16 7.40 13.26
N LEU A 6 0.42 6.32 12.51
CA LEU A 6 0.57 6.38 11.06
C LEU A 6 -0.73 6.83 10.39
N PHE A 7 -1.87 6.24 10.76
CA PHE A 7 -3.15 6.52 10.10
C PHE A 7 -3.77 7.86 10.51
N ALA A 8 -3.39 8.41 11.66
CA ALA A 8 -3.80 9.75 12.07
C ALA A 8 -3.16 10.86 11.21
N LYS A 9 -2.02 10.59 10.57
CA LYS A 9 -1.33 11.56 9.72
C LYS A 9 -2.01 11.69 8.35
N PRO A 10 -2.01 12.89 7.75
CA PRO A 10 -2.35 13.04 6.34
C PRO A 10 -1.32 12.30 5.47
N ILE A 11 -1.75 11.78 4.32
CA ILE A 11 -0.89 10.95 3.47
C ILE A 11 0.34 11.71 2.99
N GLU A 12 0.25 13.02 2.79
CA GLU A 12 1.33 13.92 2.36
C GLU A 12 2.52 13.90 3.34
N GLU A 13 2.26 13.75 4.64
CA GLU A 13 3.28 13.75 5.69
C GLU A 13 3.96 12.39 5.89
N ILE A 14 3.38 11.32 5.36
CA ILE A 14 3.96 9.98 5.46
C ILE A 14 5.14 9.87 4.50
N LYS A 15 6.30 9.50 5.06
CA LYS A 15 7.52 9.24 4.31
C LYS A 15 7.81 7.74 4.31
N HIS A 16 8.47 7.27 3.26
CA HIS A 16 8.99 5.90 3.21
C HIS A 16 9.97 5.66 4.36
N ASP A 17 9.77 4.57 5.07
CA ASP A 17 10.67 4.08 6.11
C ASP A 17 11.30 2.75 5.65
N PRO A 18 12.61 2.75 5.31
CA PRO A 18 13.33 1.56 4.85
C PRO A 18 13.39 0.41 5.85
N PHE A 19 13.03 0.61 7.12
CA PHE A 19 12.98 -0.43 8.16
C PHE A 19 11.55 -0.91 8.43
N PHE A 20 10.54 -0.22 7.92
CA PHE A 20 9.15 -0.64 8.02
C PHE A 20 8.90 -1.86 7.12
N ARG A 21 8.19 -2.86 7.63
CA ARG A 21 7.92 -4.12 6.93
C ARG A 21 6.42 -4.32 6.80
N VAL A 22 6.05 -5.16 5.83
CA VAL A 22 4.65 -5.52 5.60
C VAL A 22 4.03 -6.11 6.86
N ASP A 23 4.79 -6.90 7.62
CA ASP A 23 4.32 -7.61 8.83
C ASP A 23 4.01 -6.68 10.01
N ASN A 24 4.42 -5.41 9.96
CA ASN A 24 3.97 -4.40 10.92
C ASN A 24 2.44 -4.18 10.87
N PHE A 25 1.79 -4.57 9.77
CA PHE A 25 0.34 -4.51 9.62
C PHE A 25 -0.37 -5.85 9.85
N LYS A 26 0.30 -6.88 10.38
CA LYS A 26 -0.27 -8.25 10.49
C LYS A 26 -1.62 -8.32 11.23
N ASP A 27 -1.85 -7.41 12.17
CA ASP A 27 -3.05 -7.36 13.00
C ASP A 27 -4.16 -6.48 12.38
N GLU A 28 -3.87 -5.80 11.26
CA GLU A 28 -4.85 -5.01 10.53
C GLU A 28 -5.83 -5.90 9.76
N LYS A 29 -7.12 -5.56 9.81
CA LYS A 29 -8.18 -6.37 9.17
C LYS A 29 -8.03 -6.50 7.65
N TRP A 30 -7.33 -5.57 7.01
CA TRP A 30 -7.05 -5.54 5.58
C TRP A 30 -5.63 -6.06 5.23
N TYR A 31 -4.90 -6.65 6.17
CA TYR A 31 -3.54 -7.19 5.92
C TYR A 31 -3.49 -8.19 4.75
N GLY A 32 -4.55 -9.00 4.59
CA GLY A 32 -4.69 -9.88 3.42
C GLY A 32 -4.79 -9.12 2.10
N ASP A 33 -5.51 -8.01 2.08
CA ASP A 33 -5.68 -7.13 0.92
C ASP A 33 -4.35 -6.43 0.56
N LEU A 34 -3.57 -6.02 1.56
CA LEU A 34 -2.23 -5.46 1.36
C LEU A 34 -1.31 -6.49 0.68
N LYS A 35 -1.26 -7.72 1.18
CA LYS A 35 -0.46 -8.79 0.57
C LYS A 35 -0.90 -9.10 -0.85
N MET A 36 -2.22 -9.10 -1.10
CA MET A 36 -2.77 -9.29 -2.44
C MET A 36 -2.35 -8.16 -3.38
N PHE A 37 -2.45 -6.89 -2.93
CA PHE A 37 -2.00 -5.73 -3.70
C PHE A 37 -0.51 -5.80 -4.04
N LEU A 38 0.35 -6.11 -3.07
CA LEU A 38 1.80 -6.24 -3.32
C LEU A 38 2.15 -7.38 -4.28
N SER A 39 1.28 -8.39 -4.41
CA SER A 39 1.50 -9.54 -5.28
C SER A 39 0.93 -9.34 -6.70
N ILE A 40 -0.26 -8.74 -6.83
CA ILE A 40 -1.03 -8.68 -8.08
C ILE A 40 -1.15 -7.25 -8.62
N GLY A 41 -0.95 -6.23 -7.77
CA GLY A 41 -1.00 -4.82 -8.16
C GLY A 41 -2.41 -4.25 -8.33
N ILE A 42 -3.45 -4.87 -7.76
CA ILE A 42 -4.81 -4.31 -7.75
C ILE A 42 -5.65 -4.90 -6.61
N CYS A 43 -6.52 -4.10 -5.99
CA CYS A 43 -7.50 -4.57 -5.00
C CYS A 43 -8.79 -3.71 -5.05
N ALA A 44 -9.96 -4.32 -4.86
CA ALA A 44 -11.25 -3.63 -4.72
C ALA A 44 -11.54 -3.35 -3.24
N MET A 45 -11.90 -2.11 -2.89
CA MET A 45 -11.90 -1.70 -1.48
C MET A 45 -12.94 -0.61 -1.19
N THR A 46 -13.27 -0.40 0.09
CA THR A 46 -14.13 0.71 0.51
C THR A 46 -13.30 2.00 0.69
N LYS A 47 -13.93 3.18 0.63
CA LYS A 47 -13.26 4.49 0.77
C LYS A 47 -12.42 4.62 2.04
N ARG A 48 -12.93 4.13 3.18
CA ARG A 48 -12.18 4.18 4.45
C ARG A 48 -10.94 3.29 4.41
N LYS A 49 -11.09 2.07 3.89
CA LYS A 49 -9.97 1.12 3.76
C LYS A 49 -8.91 1.62 2.77
N SER A 50 -9.31 2.37 1.73
CA SER A 50 -8.36 2.91 0.75
C SER A 50 -7.42 3.96 1.32
N ASP A 51 -7.88 4.80 2.25
CA ASP A 51 -6.99 5.76 2.90
C ASP A 51 -5.91 5.07 3.74
N GLU A 52 -6.30 4.15 4.64
CA GLU A 52 -5.38 3.39 5.48
C GLU A 52 -4.36 2.59 4.64
N MET A 53 -4.82 1.94 3.57
CA MET A 53 -3.95 1.19 2.65
C MET A 53 -2.99 2.09 1.86
N GLN A 54 -3.44 3.26 1.36
CA GLN A 54 -2.55 4.18 0.66
C GLN A 54 -1.45 4.70 1.59
N LYS A 55 -1.79 5.00 2.85
CA LYS A 55 -0.84 5.38 3.89
C LYS A 55 0.16 4.27 4.21
N ALA A 56 -0.34 3.03 4.33
CA ALA A 56 0.49 1.84 4.51
C ALA A 56 1.47 1.61 3.34
N LEU A 57 0.98 1.72 2.10
CA LEU A 57 1.80 1.61 0.91
C LEU A 57 2.87 2.71 0.87
N LYS A 58 2.53 3.95 1.23
CA LYS A 58 3.48 5.06 1.22
C LYS A 58 4.62 4.90 2.23
N VAL A 59 4.34 4.44 3.46
CA VAL A 59 5.41 4.15 4.43
C VAL A 59 6.28 2.97 3.99
N LEU A 60 5.71 2.03 3.20
CA LEU A 60 6.42 0.93 2.56
C LEU A 60 7.14 1.34 1.25
N GLY A 61 7.02 2.60 0.82
CA GLY A 61 7.69 3.12 -0.37
C GLY A 61 6.96 2.89 -1.69
N TYR A 62 5.71 2.43 -1.66
CA TYR A 62 4.87 2.27 -2.85
C TYR A 62 4.02 3.51 -3.11
N SER A 63 3.99 3.94 -4.36
CA SER A 63 3.06 4.97 -4.84
C SER A 63 1.78 4.29 -5.31
N SER A 64 0.63 4.83 -4.91
CA SER A 64 -0.69 4.27 -5.26
C SER A 64 -1.73 5.36 -5.42
N HIS A 65 -2.77 5.07 -6.19
CA HIS A 65 -3.95 5.92 -6.34
C HIS A 65 -5.22 5.07 -6.34
N THR A 66 -6.35 5.71 -6.09
CA THR A 66 -7.67 5.08 -6.23
C THR A 66 -8.33 5.46 -7.54
N GLN A 67 -9.02 4.49 -8.15
CA GLN A 67 -9.84 4.70 -9.34
C GLN A 67 -11.21 4.05 -9.13
N GLU A 68 -12.28 4.75 -9.50
CA GLU A 68 -13.63 4.19 -9.49
C GLU A 68 -13.98 3.61 -10.87
N LYS A 69 -14.52 2.40 -10.89
CA LYS A 69 -14.99 1.71 -12.09
C LYS A 69 -16.22 0.87 -11.76
N ASP A 70 -17.29 1.05 -12.53
CA ASP A 70 -18.56 0.33 -12.35
C ASP A 70 -19.13 0.43 -10.92
N GLY A 71 -18.99 1.60 -10.28
CA GLY A 71 -19.41 1.86 -8.90
C GLY A 71 -18.55 1.17 -7.83
N LYS A 72 -17.41 0.57 -8.21
CA LYS A 72 -16.43 -0.04 -7.30
C LYS A 72 -15.16 0.78 -7.28
N LEU A 73 -14.63 1.00 -6.08
CA LEU A 73 -13.35 1.68 -5.88
C LEU A 73 -12.21 0.64 -5.90
N PHE A 74 -11.21 0.90 -6.73
CA PHE A 74 -10.02 0.08 -6.86
C PHE A 74 -8.80 0.86 -6.40
N LEU A 75 -7.88 0.19 -5.74
CA LEU A 75 -6.54 0.68 -5.47
C LEU A 75 -5.58 0.14 -6.52
N LEU A 76 -4.77 1.03 -7.09
CA LEU A 76 -3.85 0.76 -8.19
C LEU A 76 -2.46 1.35 -7.88
N PRO A 77 -1.37 0.72 -8.35
CA PRO A 77 -0.05 1.31 -8.34
C PRO A 77 -0.04 2.59 -9.18
N SER A 78 0.66 3.62 -8.72
CA SER A 78 0.99 4.76 -9.57
C SER A 78 2.21 4.40 -10.44
N ALA A 79 2.27 4.94 -11.65
CA ALA A 79 3.31 4.61 -12.63
C ALA A 79 4.75 4.94 -12.19
N GLU A 80 4.92 5.66 -11.08
CA GLU A 80 6.20 5.89 -10.42
C GLU A 80 6.62 4.65 -9.64
N ARG A 81 7.09 3.62 -10.35
CA ARG A 81 7.75 2.47 -9.73
C ARG A 81 9.03 2.92 -9.04
N PRO A 82 9.25 2.69 -7.74
CA PRO A 82 10.59 2.34 -7.30
C PRO A 82 10.93 1.03 -7.99
N ARG A 83 12.01 1.00 -8.76
CA ARG A 83 12.52 -0.24 -9.38
C ARG A 83 12.69 -1.26 -8.27
N THR A 84 11.93 -2.35 -8.30
CA THR A 84 12.35 -3.58 -7.63
C THR A 84 13.73 -3.93 -8.21
N PRO A 85 14.73 -4.34 -7.41
CA PRO A 85 15.86 -5.05 -7.99
C PRO A 85 15.24 -6.22 -8.74
N GLN A 86 15.43 -6.28 -10.06
CA GLN A 86 15.23 -7.51 -10.79
C GLN A 86 16.02 -8.54 -10.00
N ARG A 87 15.34 -9.51 -9.38
CA ARG A 87 16.01 -10.77 -9.09
C ARG A 87 16.31 -11.32 -10.46
N ASP A 88 17.54 -11.09 -10.91
CA ASP A 88 18.12 -11.83 -12.01
C ASP A 88 17.88 -13.30 -11.64
N LEU A 89 16.92 -13.89 -12.34
CA LEU A 89 16.70 -15.32 -12.34
C LEU A 89 17.88 -15.87 -13.16
N GLU A 90 19.06 -15.90 -12.52
CA GLU A 90 20.22 -16.56 -13.07
C GLU A 90 19.83 -18.03 -13.29
N ARG A 91 19.87 -18.42 -14.56
CA ARG A 91 19.77 -19.78 -15.07
C ARG A 91 21.13 -20.44 -15.03
#